data_AF-A0A182GET2-F1
#
_entry.id   AF-A0A182GET2-F1
#
_cell.length_a   1.000
_cell.length_b   1.000
_cell.length_c   1.000
_cell.angle_alpha   90.00
_cell.angle_beta   90.00
_cell.angle_gamma   90.00
#
_symmetry.space_group_name_H-M   'P 1'
#
loop_
_entity.id
_entity.type
_entity.pdbx_description
1 polymer ?
#
loop_
_entity_poly.entity_id
_entity_poly.type
_entity_poly.pdbx_seq_one_letter_code
_entity_poly.pdbx_strand_id
1 'polypeptide(L)'
;MRKLAFRYRKIKDTYNTYRNNVGGLLGPQKREHWLQVRSDIDFETDNWHSLTLKCLNMIAQRENCVNVLVTTTQLVPALAKVLLYGLGQIFPIENIYSANKIGKESCFERIVTRFGRKSTYVVVGDGQDEESAAKNLNFPFWRISSHSDIRSLHTALEMNFL
;
A
#
# COMPACT_ATOMS: atom_id res chain seq x y z
N MET A 1 5.47 -27.49 8.52
CA MET A 1 6.01 -26.30 7.82
C MET A 1 5.89 -26.34 6.29
N ARG A 2 6.23 -27.43 5.58
CA ARG A 2 6.21 -27.51 4.09
C ARG A 2 4.88 -27.10 3.42
N LYS A 3 3.73 -27.56 3.94
CA LYS A 3 2.40 -27.19 3.41
C LYS A 3 2.08 -25.70 3.53
N LEU A 4 2.57 -25.05 4.60
CA LEU A 4 2.36 -23.62 4.83
C LEU A 4 3.16 -22.77 3.83
N ALA A 5 4.45 -23.06 3.69
CA ALA A 5 5.31 -22.39 2.71
C ALA A 5 4.76 -22.54 1.28
N PHE A 6 4.27 -23.74 0.93
CA PHE A 6 3.63 -23.98 -0.36
C PHE A 6 2.40 -23.08 -0.60
N ARG A 7 1.53 -22.91 0.41
CA ARG A 7 0.36 -22.02 0.30
C ARG A 7 0.77 -20.58 0.05
N TYR A 8 1.74 -20.05 0.81
CA TYR A 8 2.21 -18.68 0.62
C TYR A 8 2.91 -18.47 -0.72
N ARG A 9 3.65 -19.46 -1.22
CA ARG A 9 4.19 -19.41 -2.57
C ARG A 9 3.08 -19.34 -3.63
N LYS A 10 2.05 -20.19 -3.51
CA LYS A 10 0.89 -20.14 -4.42
C LYS A 10 0.17 -18.80 -4.35
N ILE A 11 -0.01 -18.21 -3.17
CA ILE A 11 -0.60 -16.87 -3.00
C ILE A 11 0.26 -15.82 -3.71
N LYS A 12 1.59 -15.89 -3.57
CA LYS A 12 2.53 -15.01 -4.28
C LYS A 12 2.40 -15.15 -5.80
N ASP A 13 2.36 -16.37 -6.30
CA ASP A 13 2.22 -16.64 -7.73
C ASP A 13 0.88 -16.08 -8.26
N THR A 14 -0.22 -16.31 -7.54
CA THR A 14 -1.54 -15.75 -7.87
C THR A 14 -1.50 -14.22 -7.88
N TYR A 15 -0.96 -13.58 -6.84
CA TYR A 15 -0.88 -12.12 -6.78
C TYR A 15 -0.09 -11.57 -7.98
N ASN A 16 1.10 -12.11 -8.26
CA ASN A 16 1.94 -11.64 -9.35
C ASN A 16 1.32 -11.87 -10.73
N THR A 17 0.58 -12.97 -10.91
CA THR A 17 -0.14 -13.28 -12.15
C THR A 17 -1.28 -12.29 -12.39
N TYR A 18 -2.00 -11.89 -11.34
CA TYR A 18 -3.25 -11.15 -11.48
C TYR A 18 -3.21 -9.69 -11.01
N ARG A 19 -2.08 -9.19 -10.48
CA ARG A 19 -1.94 -7.79 -10.01
C ARG A 19 -2.24 -6.73 -11.08
N ASN A 20 -2.11 -7.08 -12.35
CA ASN A 20 -2.46 -6.23 -13.50
C ASN A 20 -3.75 -6.67 -14.22
N ASN A 21 -4.39 -7.76 -13.76
CA ASN A 21 -5.58 -8.34 -14.38
C ASN A 21 -6.51 -8.97 -13.33
N VAL A 22 -6.93 -8.17 -12.35
CA VAL A 22 -7.79 -8.64 -11.25
C VAL A 22 -9.14 -9.13 -11.77
N GLY A 23 -9.67 -8.53 -12.84
CA GLY A 23 -10.87 -9.00 -13.52
C GLY A 23 -10.76 -10.45 -14.03
N GLY A 24 -9.58 -10.86 -14.51
CA GLY A 24 -9.31 -12.24 -14.90
C GLY A 24 -9.33 -13.22 -13.71
N LEU A 25 -8.87 -12.78 -12.53
CA LEU A 25 -8.92 -13.59 -11.30
C LEU A 25 -10.35 -13.76 -10.78
N LEU A 26 -11.16 -12.69 -10.86
CA LEU A 26 -12.54 -12.70 -10.37
C LEU A 26 -13.49 -13.47 -11.30
N GLY A 27 -13.18 -13.52 -12.58
CA GLY A 27 -14.05 -14.05 -13.63
C GLY A 27 -15.09 -13.03 -14.11
N PRO A 28 -15.71 -13.28 -15.28
CA PRO A 28 -16.54 -12.29 -15.98
C PRO A 28 -17.71 -11.78 -15.14
N GLN A 29 -18.45 -12.68 -14.48
CA GLN A 29 -19.64 -12.31 -13.69
C GLN A 29 -19.31 -11.36 -12.52
N LYS A 30 -18.21 -11.60 -11.80
CA LYS A 30 -17.82 -10.77 -10.66
C LYS A 30 -17.08 -9.50 -11.08
N ARG A 31 -16.43 -9.52 -12.25
CA ARG A 31 -15.66 -8.38 -12.76
C ARG A 31 -16.54 -7.15 -12.96
N GLU A 32 -17.70 -7.29 -13.61
CA GLU A 32 -18.58 -6.14 -13.90
C GLU A 32 -19.09 -5.50 -12.61
N HIS A 33 -19.59 -6.31 -11.68
CA HIS A 33 -20.01 -5.81 -10.37
C HIS A 33 -18.86 -5.17 -9.59
N TRP A 34 -17.67 -5.76 -9.61
CA TRP A 34 -16.48 -5.16 -8.98
C TRP A 34 -16.12 -3.80 -9.58
N LEU A 35 -16.17 -3.65 -10.90
CA LEU A 35 -15.90 -2.37 -11.55
C LEU A 35 -16.96 -1.32 -11.19
N GLN A 36 -18.24 -1.69 -11.15
CA GLN A 36 -19.32 -0.80 -10.71
C GLN A 36 -19.09 -0.31 -9.28
N VAL A 37 -18.90 -1.24 -8.32
CA VAL A 37 -18.65 -0.91 -6.91
C VAL A 37 -17.41 -0.02 -6.76
N ARG A 38 -16.36 -0.23 -7.57
CA ARG A 38 -15.16 0.61 -7.55
C ARG A 38 -15.43 2.02 -8.06
N SER A 39 -16.23 2.16 -9.11
CA SER A 39 -16.67 3.45 -9.62
C SER A 39 -17.52 4.19 -8.58
N ASP A 40 -18.49 3.51 -7.97
CA ASP A 40 -19.37 4.09 -6.96
C ASP A 40 -18.57 4.54 -5.73
N ILE A 41 -17.65 3.71 -5.22
CA ILE A 41 -16.78 4.08 -4.09
C ILE A 41 -15.96 5.33 -4.42
N ASP A 42 -15.34 5.42 -5.60
CA ASP A 42 -14.50 6.57 -5.93
C ASP A 42 -15.34 7.84 -6.10
N PHE A 43 -16.55 7.73 -6.66
CA PHE A 43 -17.51 8.83 -6.74
C PHE A 43 -17.95 9.30 -5.34
N GLU A 44 -18.45 8.40 -4.50
CA GLU A 44 -18.95 8.69 -3.15
C GLU A 44 -17.84 9.17 -2.19
N THR A 45 -16.58 8.93 -2.51
CA THR A 45 -15.43 9.40 -1.72
C THR A 45 -14.71 10.59 -2.36
N ASP A 46 -15.35 11.33 -3.26
CA ASP A 46 -14.80 12.51 -3.92
C ASP A 46 -13.41 12.26 -4.55
N ASN A 47 -13.26 11.11 -5.20
CA ASN A 47 -12.04 10.66 -5.87
C ASN A 47 -10.84 10.46 -4.92
N TRP A 48 -11.07 10.13 -3.64
CA TRP A 48 -10.00 9.87 -2.67
C TRP A 48 -9.01 8.83 -3.18
N HIS A 49 -9.53 7.71 -3.69
CA HIS A 49 -8.69 6.62 -4.16
C HIS A 49 -7.91 7.04 -5.42
N SER A 50 -8.58 7.67 -6.39
CA SER A 50 -7.94 8.19 -7.59
C SER A 50 -6.80 9.18 -7.29
N LEU A 51 -7.00 10.11 -6.36
CA LEU A 51 -5.95 11.07 -5.98
C LEU A 51 -4.78 10.38 -5.25
N THR A 52 -5.07 9.44 -4.36
CA THR A 52 -4.04 8.63 -3.68
C THR A 52 -3.23 7.82 -4.69
N LEU A 53 -3.90 7.23 -5.67
CA LEU A 53 -3.26 6.44 -6.73
C LEU A 53 -2.34 7.31 -7.60
N LYS A 54 -2.69 8.57 -7.88
CA LYS A 54 -1.78 9.51 -8.55
C LYS A 54 -0.49 9.72 -7.76
N CYS A 55 -0.59 10.02 -6.46
CA CYS A 55 0.57 10.20 -5.59
C CYS A 55 1.48 8.96 -5.58
N LEU A 56 0.88 7.78 -5.42
CA LEU A 56 1.60 6.51 -5.42
C LEU A 56 2.31 6.24 -6.76
N ASN A 57 1.68 6.55 -7.89
CA ASN A 57 2.30 6.42 -9.21
C ASN A 57 3.47 7.38 -9.40
N MET A 58 3.34 8.63 -8.95
CA MET A 58 4.46 9.59 -9.00
C MET A 58 5.68 9.08 -8.24
N ILE A 59 5.47 8.51 -7.04
CA ILE A 59 6.54 7.87 -6.28
C ILE A 59 7.13 6.69 -7.04
N ALA A 60 6.30 5.83 -7.63
CA ALA A 60 6.75 4.64 -8.37
C ALA A 60 7.53 4.96 -9.65
N GLN A 61 7.35 6.15 -10.22
CA GLN A 61 8.05 6.61 -11.43
C GLN A 61 9.42 7.25 -11.14
N ARG A 62 9.72 7.56 -9.87
CA ARG A 62 11.02 8.13 -9.48
C ARG A 62 12.03 7.02 -9.23
N GLU A 63 13.23 7.15 -9.81
CA GLU A 63 14.25 6.08 -9.79
C GLU A 63 14.68 5.63 -8.39
N ASN A 64 14.75 6.55 -7.43
CA ASN A 64 15.27 6.28 -6.08
C ASN A 64 14.18 6.23 -5.00
N CYS A 65 12.91 6.08 -5.40
CA CYS A 65 11.79 6.01 -4.48
C CYS A 65 11.11 4.64 -4.54
N VAL A 66 10.58 4.19 -3.41
CA VAL A 66 9.91 2.88 -3.30
C VAL A 66 8.66 3.01 -2.45
N ASN A 67 7.53 2.50 -2.97
CA ASN A 67 6.32 2.33 -2.19
C ASN A 67 6.38 1.05 -1.34
N VAL A 68 6.08 1.19 -0.05
CA VAL A 68 5.97 0.08 0.92
C VAL A 68 4.66 0.21 1.69
N LEU A 69 3.91 -0.88 1.83
CA LEU A 69 2.64 -0.90 2.55
C LEU A 69 2.79 -1.62 3.89
N VAL A 70 2.38 -0.97 4.97
CA VAL A 70 2.29 -1.58 6.31
C VAL A 70 0.85 -1.46 6.81
N THR A 71 0.20 -2.58 7.11
CA THR A 71 -1.21 -2.61 7.53
C THR A 71 -1.44 -3.52 8.74
N THR A 72 -2.40 -3.18 9.60
CA THR A 72 -2.86 -4.04 10.71
C THR A 72 -3.78 -5.17 10.24
N THR A 73 -4.22 -5.16 8.98
CA THR A 73 -4.97 -6.28 8.39
C THR A 73 -4.08 -7.51 8.27
N GLN A 74 -4.62 -8.71 8.54
CA GLN A 74 -3.91 -9.96 8.28
C GLN A 74 -3.43 -10.05 6.83
N LEU A 75 -2.27 -10.67 6.59
CA LEU A 75 -1.60 -10.62 5.29
C LEU A 75 -2.48 -11.06 4.11
N VAL A 76 -3.18 -12.21 4.20
CA VAL A 76 -3.96 -12.72 3.06
C VAL A 76 -5.14 -11.80 2.70
N PRO A 77 -5.99 -11.36 3.64
CA PRO A 77 -6.99 -10.33 3.35
C PRO A 77 -6.40 -8.99 2.89
N ALA A 78 -5.23 -8.59 3.40
CA ALA A 78 -4.56 -7.37 2.94
C ALA A 78 -4.19 -7.46 1.45
N LEU A 79 -3.63 -8.58 1.00
CA LEU A 79 -3.33 -8.82 -0.42
C LEU A 79 -4.60 -8.78 -1.28
N ALA A 80 -5.71 -9.35 -0.80
CA ALA A 80 -6.98 -9.27 -1.50
C ALA A 80 -7.48 -7.81 -1.62
N LYS A 81 -7.40 -7.01 -0.54
CA LYS A 81 -7.72 -5.57 -0.59
C LYS A 81 -6.84 -4.84 -1.60
N VAL A 82 -5.53 -5.07 -1.59
CA VAL A 82 -4.59 -4.43 -2.54
C VAL A 82 -4.98 -4.73 -3.99
N LEU A 83 -5.32 -5.99 -4.31
CA LEU A 83 -5.80 -6.36 -5.65
C LEU A 83 -7.14 -5.69 -5.98
N LEU A 84 -8.14 -5.81 -5.10
CA LEU A 84 -9.48 -5.29 -5.34
C LEU A 84 -9.53 -3.75 -5.45
N TYR A 85 -8.63 -3.05 -4.77
CA TYR A 85 -8.46 -1.60 -4.89
C TYR A 85 -7.51 -1.19 -6.02
N GLY A 86 -7.08 -2.12 -6.91
CA GLY A 86 -6.24 -1.78 -8.06
C GLY A 86 -4.82 -1.33 -7.72
N LEU A 87 -4.35 -1.60 -6.49
CA LEU A 87 -3.04 -1.19 -5.99
C LEU A 87 -1.93 -2.23 -6.30
N GLY A 88 -2.30 -3.33 -6.97
CA GLY A 88 -1.41 -4.47 -7.24
C GLY A 88 -0.14 -4.10 -8.01
N GLN A 89 -0.22 -3.16 -8.94
CA GLN A 89 0.93 -2.72 -9.74
C GLN A 89 1.87 -1.81 -8.95
N ILE A 90 1.32 -1.07 -7.99
CA ILE A 90 2.04 -0.10 -7.15
C ILE A 90 2.89 -0.81 -6.11
N PHE A 91 2.33 -1.85 -5.48
CA PHE A 91 2.99 -2.57 -4.40
C PHE A 91 3.41 -3.97 -4.86
N PRO A 92 4.71 -4.19 -5.11
CA PRO A 92 5.27 -5.53 -5.16
C PRO A 92 4.86 -6.30 -3.89
N ILE A 93 4.53 -7.58 -4.01
CA ILE A 93 4.07 -8.37 -2.87
C ILE A 93 5.10 -8.43 -1.73
N GLU A 94 6.39 -8.36 -2.07
CA GLU A 94 7.50 -8.29 -1.12
C GLU A 94 7.48 -7.00 -0.29
N ASN A 95 6.81 -5.96 -0.75
CA ASN A 95 6.73 -4.65 -0.10
C ASN A 95 5.44 -4.49 0.74
N ILE A 96 4.69 -5.57 0.98
CA ILE A 96 3.47 -5.56 1.78
C ILE A 96 3.71 -6.29 3.10
N TYR A 97 3.60 -5.54 4.21
CA TYR A 97 3.85 -6.02 5.56
C TYR A 97 2.55 -5.99 6.37
N SER A 98 2.25 -7.11 7.04
CA SER A 98 1.14 -7.22 7.98
C SER A 98 1.64 -7.03 9.42
N ALA A 99 1.35 -5.87 9.99
CA ALA A 99 1.59 -5.50 11.38
C ALA A 99 0.64 -6.17 12.38
N ASN A 100 -0.38 -6.90 11.92
CA ASN A 100 -1.44 -7.52 12.74
C ASN A 100 -0.94 -8.21 14.03
N LYS A 101 0.21 -8.88 13.98
CA LYS A 101 0.78 -9.62 15.13
C LYS A 101 1.96 -8.96 15.81
N ILE A 102 2.73 -8.16 15.09
CA ILE A 102 4.04 -7.67 15.55
C ILE A 102 4.08 -6.15 15.76
N GLY A 103 3.01 -5.44 15.41
CA GLY A 103 2.96 -3.98 15.46
C GLY A 103 3.67 -3.30 14.29
N LYS A 104 3.38 -2.01 14.08
CA LYS A 104 3.94 -1.22 12.97
C LYS A 104 5.43 -0.92 13.18
N GLU A 105 5.85 -0.64 14.41
CA GLU A 105 7.26 -0.38 14.75
C GLU A 105 8.17 -1.55 14.34
N SER A 106 7.84 -2.78 14.73
CA SER A 106 8.59 -3.98 14.29
C SER A 106 8.59 -4.18 12.77
N CYS A 107 7.52 -3.78 12.07
CA CYS A 107 7.50 -3.80 10.60
C CYS A 107 8.46 -2.75 10.03
N PHE A 108 8.48 -1.53 10.58
CA PHE A 108 9.37 -0.44 10.17
C PHE A 108 10.84 -0.82 10.36
N GLU A 109 11.22 -1.42 11.50
CA GLU A 109 12.59 -1.90 11.72
C GLU A 109 13.02 -2.96 10.70
N ARG A 110 12.11 -3.87 10.32
CA ARG A 110 12.37 -4.87 9.26
C ARG A 110 12.55 -4.21 7.89
N ILE A 111 11.79 -3.15 7.62
CA ILE A 111 11.93 -2.34 6.39
C ILE A 111 13.31 -1.66 6.39
N VAL A 112 13.73 -1.04 7.50
CA VAL A 112 15.09 -0.46 7.64
C VAL A 112 16.18 -1.50 7.42
N THR A 113 16.01 -2.69 8.00
CA THR A 113 16.97 -3.78 7.85
C THR A 113 17.11 -4.20 6.38
N ARG A 114 16.03 -4.15 5.61
CA ARG A 114 16.01 -4.50 4.18
C ARG A 114 16.57 -3.40 3.27
N PHE A 115 16.15 -2.16 3.48
CA PHE A 115 16.48 -1.03 2.58
C PHE A 115 17.69 -0.20 3.04
N GLY A 116 18.22 -0.46 4.24
CA GLY A 116 19.43 0.16 4.77
C GLY A 116 19.18 1.48 5.51
N ARG A 117 20.04 1.78 6.49
CA ARG A 117 19.90 2.97 7.36
C ARG A 117 20.19 4.31 6.67
N LYS A 118 20.75 4.31 5.45
CA LYS A 118 21.07 5.52 4.69
C LYS A 118 19.88 6.09 3.91
N SER A 119 18.79 5.31 3.80
CA SER A 119 17.57 5.73 3.12
C SER A 119 16.75 6.67 4.00
N THR A 120 16.06 7.63 3.39
CA THR A 120 15.07 8.45 4.07
C THR A 120 13.74 7.71 4.11
N TYR A 121 13.19 7.53 5.31
CA TYR A 121 11.90 6.85 5.52
C TYR A 121 10.83 7.89 5.83
N VAL A 122 9.87 8.07 4.92
CA VAL A 122 8.69 8.93 5.16
C VAL A 122 7.50 8.01 5.44
N VAL A 123 6.89 8.17 6.61
CA VAL A 123 5.69 7.41 7.00
C VAL A 123 4.47 8.24 6.67
N VAL A 124 3.52 7.66 5.91
CA VAL A 124 2.26 8.31 5.54
C VAL A 124 1.11 7.49 6.13
N GLY A 125 0.22 8.11 6.89
CA GLY A 125 -0.92 7.41 7.50
C GLY A 125 -1.83 8.31 8.32
N ASP A 126 -2.93 7.76 8.80
CA ASP A 126 -3.98 8.45 9.54
C ASP A 126 -3.99 8.10 11.04
N GLY A 127 -3.48 6.93 11.40
CA GLY A 127 -3.56 6.37 12.75
C GLY A 127 -2.43 6.80 13.70
N GLN A 128 -2.70 6.66 15.00
CA GLN A 128 -1.73 6.96 16.06
C GLN A 128 -0.60 5.93 16.16
N ASP A 129 -0.86 4.68 15.77
CA ASP A 129 0.12 3.58 15.86
C ASP A 129 1.33 3.81 14.94
N GLU A 130 1.08 4.21 13.68
CA GLU A 130 2.12 4.53 12.71
C GLU A 130 2.89 5.81 13.06
N GLU A 131 2.20 6.81 13.60
CA GLU A 131 2.82 8.07 14.00
C GLU A 131 3.75 7.86 15.20
N SER A 132 3.29 7.11 16.21
CA SER A 132 4.10 6.80 17.39
C SER A 132 5.34 5.98 17.01
N ALA A 133 5.16 4.97 16.15
CA ALA A 133 6.28 4.17 15.64
C ALA A 133 7.25 5.00 14.78
N ALA A 134 6.74 5.90 13.93
CA ALA A 134 7.57 6.80 13.13
C ALA A 134 8.39 7.73 14.05
N LYS A 135 7.76 8.29 15.09
CA LYS A 135 8.42 9.14 16.08
C LYS A 135 9.54 8.39 16.82
N ASN A 136 9.29 7.17 17.28
CA ASN A 136 10.29 6.35 17.97
C ASN A 136 11.54 6.08 17.10
N LEU A 137 11.33 5.91 15.79
CA LEU A 137 12.39 5.65 14.82
C LEU A 137 12.96 6.92 14.17
N ASN A 138 12.50 8.10 14.58
CA ASN A 138 12.85 9.41 14.00
C ASN A 138 12.57 9.52 12.49
N PHE A 139 11.47 8.95 12.03
CA PHE A 139 11.00 9.07 10.65
C PHE A 139 10.07 10.28 10.51
N PRO A 140 10.24 11.11 9.47
CA PRO A 140 9.23 12.07 9.07
C PRO A 140 7.85 11.40 8.91
N PHE A 141 6.83 12.03 9.48
CA PHE A 141 5.45 11.54 9.42
C PHE A 141 4.56 12.53 8.68
N TRP A 142 3.88 12.06 7.63
CA TRP A 142 2.86 12.81 6.91
C TRP A 142 1.48 12.29 7.29
N ARG A 143 0.78 13.05 8.15
CA ARG A 143 -0.57 12.69 8.58
C ARG A 143 -1.56 12.89 7.44
N ILE A 144 -2.47 11.93 7.27
CA ILE A 144 -3.64 12.05 6.40
C ILE A 144 -4.89 12.01 7.29
N SER A 145 -5.56 13.13 7.49
CA SER A 145 -6.82 13.21 8.25
C SER A 145 -8.01 13.62 7.39
N SER A 146 -7.76 14.10 6.18
CA SER A 146 -8.76 14.63 5.26
C SER A 146 -8.24 14.65 3.82
N HIS A 147 -9.12 14.93 2.85
CA HIS A 147 -8.75 15.01 1.44
C HIS A 147 -7.72 16.10 1.17
N SER A 148 -7.70 17.20 1.93
CA SER A 148 -6.72 18.26 1.75
C SER A 148 -5.29 17.78 2.03
N ASP A 149 -5.11 16.81 2.92
CA ASP A 149 -3.77 16.32 3.27
C ASP A 149 -3.16 15.48 2.13
N ILE A 150 -4.00 14.74 1.39
CA ILE A 150 -3.57 14.03 0.18
C ILE A 150 -3.29 15.03 -0.94
N ARG A 151 -4.09 16.10 -1.09
CA ARG A 151 -3.79 17.17 -2.05
C ARG A 151 -2.45 17.84 -1.75
N SER A 152 -2.18 18.12 -0.48
CA SER A 152 -0.88 18.66 -0.06
C SER A 152 0.27 17.68 -0.34
N LEU A 153 0.07 16.38 -0.11
CA LEU A 153 1.04 15.35 -0.47
C LEU A 153 1.32 15.33 -1.97
N HIS A 154 0.27 15.38 -2.79
CA HIS A 154 0.38 15.47 -4.25
C HIS A 154 1.22 16.67 -4.67
N THR A 155 0.90 17.86 -4.17
CA THR A 155 1.64 19.09 -4.46
C THR A 155 3.12 18.98 -4.04
N ALA A 156 3.40 18.42 -2.86
CA ALA A 156 4.77 18.22 -2.39
C ALA A 156 5.56 17.26 -3.29
N LEU A 157 4.92 16.20 -3.80
CA LEU A 157 5.51 15.30 -4.78
C LEU A 157 5.73 15.97 -6.14
N GLU A 158 4.80 16.82 -6.60
CA GLU A 158 4.98 17.57 -7.87
C GLU A 158 6.14 18.55 -7.78
N MET A 159 6.34 19.18 -6.61
CA MET A 159 7.39 20.17 -6.37
C MET A 159 8.73 19.55 -5.92
N ASN A 160 8.83 18.22 -5.81
CA ASN A 160 10.01 17.51 -5.29
C ASN A 160 10.44 17.95 -3.88
N PHE A 161 9.48 18.27 -3.01
CA PHE A 161 9.71 18.56 -1.59
C PHE A 161 9.74 17.30 -0.71
N LEU A 162 9.35 16.16 -1.28
CA LEU A 162 9.45 14.81 -0.73
C LEU A 162 10.17 13.92 -1.74
#